data_AF-A0A2V2UII1-F1
#
_entry.id   AF-A0A2V2UII1-F1
#
_cell.length_a   1.000
_cell.length_b   1.000
_cell.length_c   1.000
_cell.angle_alpha   90.00
_cell.angle_beta   90.00
_cell.angle_gamma   90.00
#
_symmetry.space_group_name_H-M   'P 1'
#
loop_
_entity.id
_entity.type
_entity.pdbx_description
1 polymer ?
#
loop_
_entity_poly.entity_id
_entity_poly.type
_entity_poly.pdbx_seq_one_letter_code
_entity_poly.pdbx_strand_id
1 'polypeptide(L)'
;MSLDIHQGFSRKSFFLTGGSGFMGKVLLFKLLKEFPDLDAIYILMRGKNSRRLKRYLGPQERLEKEVLGSPCFDPLREALGAEGFKARSSRLIGVEGNIHDDRLGLNDKDCQRILTSVNYIVHMAATVNLMIASLLLWTQTLWVPCVFLRLPRNVESWRPWFTFLRAM
;
A
#
# COMPACT_ATOMS: atom_id res chain seq x y z
N MET A 1 -0.91 -27.81 -16.49
CA MET A 1 -1.54 -27.10 -15.36
C MET A 1 -1.86 -25.70 -15.85
N SER A 2 -3.10 -25.41 -16.23
CA SER A 2 -3.48 -24.06 -16.67
C SER A 2 -3.55 -23.16 -15.46
N LEU A 3 -2.77 -22.08 -15.43
CA LEU A 3 -2.79 -21.10 -14.35
C LEU A 3 -4.01 -20.19 -14.57
N ASP A 4 -5.15 -20.50 -13.93
CA ASP A 4 -6.29 -19.59 -13.93
C ASP A 4 -6.01 -18.41 -12.98
N ILE A 5 -5.87 -17.23 -13.57
CA ILE A 5 -5.59 -15.98 -12.88
C ILE A 5 -6.72 -15.63 -11.90
N HIS A 6 -7.98 -15.89 -12.26
CA HIS A 6 -9.12 -15.61 -11.39
C HIS A 6 -9.11 -16.48 -10.15
N GLN A 7 -8.82 -17.77 -10.31
CA GLN A 7 -8.67 -18.68 -9.18
C GLN A 7 -7.49 -18.31 -8.28
N GLY A 8 -6.39 -17.83 -8.87
CA GLY A 8 -5.20 -17.39 -8.13
C GLY A 8 -5.46 -16.20 -7.19
N PHE A 9 -6.30 -15.25 -7.61
CA PHE A 9 -6.56 -14.01 -6.88
C PHE A 9 -7.89 -13.98 -6.10
N SER A 10 -8.78 -14.94 -6.31
CA SER A 10 -10.05 -15.06 -5.57
C SER A 10 -9.83 -15.13 -4.05
N ARG A 11 -10.57 -14.29 -3.32
CA ARG A 11 -10.52 -14.18 -1.84
C ARG A 11 -9.12 -13.99 -1.27
N LYS A 12 -8.24 -13.33 -2.02
CA LYS A 12 -6.88 -13.00 -1.57
C LYS A 12 -6.81 -11.58 -1.04
N SER A 13 -5.86 -11.38 -0.14
CA SER A 13 -5.54 -10.10 0.47
C SER A 13 -4.19 -9.57 -0.02
N PHE A 14 -4.11 -8.25 -0.17
CA PHE A 14 -2.95 -7.55 -0.72
C PHE A 14 -2.41 -6.51 0.26
N PHE A 15 -1.10 -6.32 0.28
CA PHE A 15 -0.45 -5.16 0.87
C PHE A 15 0.26 -4.36 -0.22
N LEU A 16 -0.17 -3.13 -0.41
CA LEU A 16 0.32 -2.24 -1.44
C LEU A 16 1.04 -1.04 -0.82
N THR A 17 2.25 -0.78 -1.29
CA THR A 17 2.93 0.52 -1.05
C THR A 17 2.86 1.37 -2.31
N GLY A 18 2.69 2.69 -2.15
CA GLY A 18 2.58 3.61 -3.27
C GLY A 18 1.18 3.65 -3.93
N GLY A 19 0.14 3.16 -3.25
CA GLY A 19 -1.23 3.14 -3.77
C GLY A 19 -1.81 4.54 -4.09
N SER A 20 -1.28 5.60 -3.48
CA SER A 20 -1.67 6.98 -3.79
C SER A 20 -1.07 7.52 -5.09
N GLY A 21 -0.05 6.86 -5.64
CA GLY A 21 0.59 7.25 -6.90
C GLY A 21 -0.27 6.92 -8.12
N PHE A 22 0.12 7.42 -9.29
CA PHE A 22 -0.63 7.20 -10.53
C PHE A 22 -0.82 5.70 -10.85
N MET A 23 0.28 4.94 -10.93
CA MET A 23 0.21 3.49 -11.17
C MET A 23 -0.51 2.73 -10.05
N GLY A 24 -0.35 3.19 -8.80
CA GLY A 24 -1.06 2.64 -7.65
C GLY A 24 -2.58 2.68 -7.82
N LYS A 25 -3.12 3.84 -8.22
CA LYS A 25 -4.56 4.01 -8.48
C LYS A 25 -5.06 3.10 -9.60
N VAL A 26 -4.30 2.98 -10.68
CA VAL A 26 -4.64 2.11 -11.82
C VAL A 26 -4.68 0.65 -11.39
N LEU A 27 -3.70 0.19 -10.60
CA LEU A 27 -3.69 -1.17 -10.07
C LEU A 27 -4.92 -1.41 -9.17
N LEU A 28 -5.21 -0.48 -8.25
CA LEU A 28 -6.36 -0.59 -7.36
C LEU A 28 -7.69 -0.64 -8.14
N PHE A 29 -7.85 0.21 -9.15
CA PHE A 29 -9.00 0.16 -10.06
C PHE A 29 -9.13 -1.22 -10.72
N LYS A 30 -8.02 -1.74 -11.28
CA LYS A 30 -8.01 -3.02 -11.97
C LYS A 30 -8.37 -4.18 -11.03
N LEU A 31 -7.78 -4.20 -9.83
CA LEU A 31 -8.08 -5.19 -8.80
C LEU A 31 -9.55 -5.17 -8.40
N LEU A 32 -10.10 -3.99 -8.12
CA LEU A 32 -11.51 -3.85 -7.75
C LEU A 32 -12.45 -4.20 -8.90
N LYS A 33 -12.06 -3.96 -10.15
CA LYS A 33 -12.88 -4.26 -11.33
C LYS A 33 -12.90 -5.75 -11.66
N GLU A 34 -11.74 -6.39 -11.70
CA GLU A 34 -11.57 -7.78 -12.19
C GLU A 34 -11.83 -8.83 -11.11
N PHE A 35 -11.62 -8.49 -9.83
CA PHE A 35 -11.73 -9.42 -8.71
C PHE A 35 -12.73 -8.88 -7.66
N PRO A 36 -14.05 -9.06 -7.86
CA PRO A 36 -15.08 -8.53 -6.96
C PRO A 36 -15.06 -9.17 -5.56
N ASP A 37 -14.43 -10.33 -5.43
CA ASP A 37 -14.37 -11.21 -4.26
C ASP A 37 -13.04 -11.14 -3.50
N LEU A 38 -12.17 -10.17 -3.81
CA LEU A 38 -10.95 -9.90 -3.02
C LEU A 38 -11.28 -9.69 -1.56
N ASP A 39 -10.44 -10.19 -0.65
CA ASP A 39 -10.72 -10.06 0.78
C ASP A 39 -10.45 -8.64 1.28
N ALA A 40 -9.17 -8.25 1.41
CA ALA A 40 -8.76 -6.90 1.78
C ALA A 40 -7.54 -6.41 0.99
N ILE A 41 -7.47 -5.11 0.73
CA ILE A 41 -6.30 -4.45 0.16
C ILE A 41 -5.81 -3.39 1.14
N TYR A 42 -4.74 -3.71 1.85
CA TYR A 42 -4.05 -2.81 2.78
C TYR A 42 -3.11 -1.90 2.00
N ILE A 43 -3.25 -0.58 2.16
CA ILE A 43 -2.48 0.41 1.41
C ILE A 43 -1.67 1.23 2.40
N LEU A 44 -0.35 1.14 2.29
CA LEU A 44 0.57 1.95 3.10
C LEU A 44 0.46 3.41 2.65
N MET A 45 -0.03 4.27 3.54
CA MET A 45 -0.20 5.69 3.30
C MET A 45 0.38 6.49 4.46
N ARG A 46 1.12 7.55 4.12
CA ARG A 46 1.62 8.49 5.12
C ARG A 46 0.45 9.31 5.66
N GLY A 47 0.48 9.70 6.92
CA GLY A 47 -0.34 10.82 7.40
C GLY A 47 0.00 12.11 6.64
N LYS A 48 -0.95 13.06 6.57
CA LYS A 48 -0.64 14.40 6.04
C LYS A 48 -1.36 15.50 6.82
N ASN A 49 -0.60 16.49 7.28
CA ASN A 49 -1.17 17.73 7.78
C ASN A 49 -1.75 18.52 6.60
N SER A 50 -3.08 18.60 6.53
CA SER A 50 -3.78 19.33 5.49
C SER A 50 -3.79 20.82 5.82
N ARG A 51 -3.07 21.62 5.04
CA ARG A 51 -3.11 23.10 5.15
C ARG A 51 -4.51 23.65 4.94
N ARG A 52 -5.29 23.06 4.02
CA ARG A 52 -6.66 23.49 3.71
C ARG A 52 -7.63 23.20 4.86
N LEU A 53 -7.53 22.02 5.47
CA LEU A 53 -8.43 21.60 6.55
C LEU A 53 -7.89 21.97 7.94
N LYS A 54 -6.69 22.55 8.01
CA LYS A 54 -5.98 22.91 9.25
C LYS A 54 -5.94 21.78 10.29
N ARG A 55 -5.89 20.53 9.82
CA ARG A 55 -5.83 19.33 10.67
C ARG A 55 -5.07 18.20 10.01
N TYR A 56 -4.67 17.24 10.82
CA TYR A 56 -4.11 15.98 10.37
C TYR A 56 -5.17 15.15 9.62
N LEU A 57 -4.77 14.60 8.47
CA LEU A 57 -5.53 13.62 7.69
C LEU A 57 -4.90 12.26 7.88
N GLY A 58 -5.67 11.33 8.45
CA GLY A 58 -5.29 9.94 8.60
C GLY A 58 -5.24 9.19 7.26
N PRO A 59 -4.64 7.98 7.25
CA PRO A 59 -4.43 7.20 6.04
C PRO A 59 -5.76 6.86 5.32
N GLN A 60 -6.79 6.45 6.06
CA GLN A 60 -8.10 6.12 5.49
C GLN A 60 -8.79 7.33 4.85
N GLU A 61 -8.74 8.49 5.50
CA GLU A 61 -9.35 9.70 4.94
C GLU A 61 -8.60 10.19 3.69
N ARG A 62 -7.27 10.03 3.67
CA ARG A 62 -6.48 10.29 2.46
C ARG A 62 -6.82 9.30 1.35
N LEU A 63 -7.03 8.04 1.65
CA LEU A 63 -7.44 7.02 0.68
C LEU A 63 -8.76 7.44 0.01
N GLU A 64 -9.77 7.80 0.81
CA GLU A 64 -11.06 8.23 0.30
C GLU A 64 -10.96 9.47 -0.60
N LYS A 65 -10.23 10.49 -0.16
CA LYS A 65 -10.14 11.78 -0.87
C LYS A 65 -9.19 11.74 -2.08
N GLU A 66 -8.00 11.19 -1.92
CA GLU A 66 -6.93 11.29 -2.91
C GLU A 66 -6.93 10.13 -3.90
N VAL A 67 -7.38 8.93 -3.49
CA VAL A 67 -7.37 7.72 -4.32
C VAL A 67 -8.75 7.48 -4.88
N LEU A 68 -9.74 7.20 -4.01
CA LEU A 68 -11.10 6.89 -4.45
C LEU A 68 -11.75 8.11 -5.11
N GLY A 69 -11.50 9.33 -4.63
CA GLY A 69 -11.95 10.58 -5.27
C GLY A 69 -11.30 10.89 -6.63
N SER A 70 -10.35 10.09 -7.10
CA SER A 70 -9.70 10.31 -8.40
C SER A 70 -10.62 9.96 -9.58
N PRO A 71 -10.50 10.66 -10.73
CA PRO A 71 -11.24 10.31 -11.95
C PRO A 71 -10.96 8.89 -12.48
N CYS A 72 -9.83 8.29 -12.06
CA CYS A 72 -9.50 6.90 -12.39
C CYS A 72 -10.61 5.91 -11.98
N PHE A 73 -11.44 6.26 -11.00
CA PHE A 73 -12.53 5.40 -10.51
C PHE A 73 -13.91 5.77 -11.09
N ASP A 74 -14.02 6.80 -11.93
CA ASP A 74 -15.30 7.21 -12.54
C ASP A 74 -15.96 6.06 -13.33
N PRO A 75 -15.24 5.31 -14.19
CA PRO A 75 -15.86 4.20 -14.91
C PRO A 75 -16.41 3.10 -14.00
N LEU A 76 -15.76 2.88 -12.83
CA LEU A 76 -16.21 1.88 -11.86
C LEU A 76 -17.41 2.40 -11.05
N ARG A 77 -17.44 3.70 -10.73
CA ARG A 77 -18.58 4.36 -10.08
C ARG A 77 -19.82 4.33 -10.96
N GLU A 78 -19.68 4.65 -12.23
CA GLU A 78 -20.78 4.64 -13.20
C GLU A 78 -21.34 3.22 -13.40
N ALA A 79 -20.47 2.22 -13.53
CA ALA A 79 -20.88 0.84 -13.74
C ALA A 79 -21.56 0.18 -12.53
N LEU A 80 -21.16 0.53 -11.30
CA LEU A 80 -21.66 -0.11 -10.07
C LEU A 80 -22.73 0.72 -9.33
N GLY A 81 -22.89 2.00 -9.69
CA GLY A 81 -23.64 2.96 -8.90
C GLY A 81 -22.95 3.32 -7.57
N ALA A 82 -23.51 4.29 -6.85
CA ALA A 82 -22.91 4.81 -5.61
C ALA A 82 -22.76 3.73 -4.52
N GLU A 83 -23.82 2.97 -4.25
CA GLU A 83 -23.81 1.91 -3.22
C GLU A 83 -22.90 0.74 -3.60
N GLY A 84 -22.94 0.31 -4.88
CA GLY A 84 -22.08 -0.77 -5.36
C GLY A 84 -20.60 -0.39 -5.32
N PHE A 85 -20.27 0.86 -5.67
CA PHE A 85 -18.91 1.37 -5.55
C PHE A 85 -18.45 1.45 -4.09
N LYS A 86 -19.31 1.92 -3.18
CA LYS A 86 -19.02 1.97 -1.74
C LYS A 86 -18.78 0.57 -1.16
N ALA A 87 -19.62 -0.39 -1.51
CA ALA A 87 -19.46 -1.79 -1.11
C ALA A 87 -18.18 -2.42 -1.68
N ARG A 88 -17.78 -2.06 -2.90
CA ARG A 88 -16.54 -2.55 -3.51
C ARG A 88 -15.29 -1.92 -2.89
N SER A 89 -15.34 -0.61 -2.63
CA SER A 89 -14.21 0.17 -2.13
C SER A 89 -13.96 0.01 -0.62
N SER A 90 -14.93 -0.50 0.15
CA SER A 90 -14.75 -0.83 1.57
C SER A 90 -13.65 -1.87 1.83
N ARG A 91 -13.27 -2.65 0.81
CA ARG A 91 -12.14 -3.58 0.83
C ARG A 91 -10.78 -2.87 0.88
N LEU A 92 -10.71 -1.59 0.52
CA LEU A 92 -9.48 -0.80 0.58
C LEU A 92 -9.30 -0.22 1.98
N ILE A 93 -8.18 -0.56 2.62
CA ILE A 93 -7.88 -0.16 4.00
C ILE A 93 -6.57 0.62 4.00
N GLY A 94 -6.64 1.91 4.35
CA GLY A 94 -5.45 2.74 4.52
C GLY A 94 -4.76 2.44 5.85
N VAL A 95 -3.48 2.07 5.79
CA VAL A 95 -2.64 1.81 6.95
C VAL A 95 -1.59 2.90 7.06
N GLU A 96 -1.39 3.45 8.25
CA GLU A 96 -0.38 4.48 8.47
C GLU A 96 1.03 3.88 8.41
N GLY A 97 1.90 4.54 7.65
CA GLY A 97 3.32 4.23 7.68
C GLY A 97 4.10 4.90 6.57
N ASN A 98 5.41 4.64 6.57
CA ASN A 98 6.38 5.28 5.72
C ASN A 98 7.49 4.29 5.35
N ILE A 99 7.82 4.23 4.07
CA ILE A 99 8.82 3.31 3.52
C ILE A 99 10.26 3.61 3.94
N HIS A 100 10.49 4.70 4.66
CA HIS A 100 11.80 5.07 5.19
C HIS A 100 11.99 4.70 6.65
N ASP A 101 10.89 4.32 7.32
CA ASP A 101 10.88 4.05 8.75
C ASP A 101 10.99 2.54 8.98
N ASP A 102 11.51 2.17 10.14
CA ASP A 102 11.63 0.77 10.53
C ASP A 102 10.28 0.08 10.55
N ARG A 103 10.26 -1.16 10.05
CA ARG A 103 9.02 -1.93 9.88
C ARG A 103 7.96 -1.15 9.07
N LEU A 104 8.41 -0.30 8.15
CA LEU A 104 7.58 0.59 7.33
C LEU A 104 6.75 1.60 8.14
N GLY A 105 7.15 1.89 9.38
CA GLY A 105 6.39 2.74 10.31
C GLY A 105 5.07 2.13 10.78
N LEU A 106 4.87 0.83 10.58
CA LEU A 106 3.66 0.11 11.02
C LEU A 106 3.67 -0.08 12.53
N ASN A 107 2.51 0.11 13.16
CA ASN A 107 2.30 -0.32 14.53
C ASN A 107 2.27 -1.87 14.63
N ASP A 108 2.41 -2.41 15.84
CA ASP A 108 2.48 -3.86 16.04
C ASP A 108 1.22 -4.60 15.57
N LYS A 109 0.03 -3.99 15.73
CA LYS A 109 -1.23 -4.61 15.34
C LYS A 109 -1.34 -4.74 13.82
N ASP A 110 -1.01 -3.69 13.08
CA ASP A 110 -1.05 -3.67 11.63
C ASP A 110 0.06 -4.51 11.02
N CYS A 111 1.24 -4.50 11.64
CA CYS A 111 2.34 -5.38 11.26
C CYS A 111 1.94 -6.86 11.39
N GLN A 112 1.35 -7.26 12.52
CA GLN A 112 0.85 -8.63 12.70
C GLN A 112 -0.25 -8.98 11.70
N ARG A 113 -1.22 -8.07 11.51
CA ARG A 113 -2.30 -8.26 10.53
C ARG A 113 -1.76 -8.49 9.12
N ILE A 114 -0.78 -7.70 8.69
CA ILE A 114 -0.16 -7.85 7.37
C ILE A 114 0.57 -9.21 7.29
N LEU A 115 1.30 -9.59 8.33
CA LEU A 115 2.03 -10.87 8.34
C LEU A 115 1.10 -12.10 8.32
N THR A 116 -0.08 -12.03 8.94
CA THR A 116 -1.00 -13.17 9.05
C THR A 116 -1.98 -13.27 7.89
N SER A 117 -2.44 -12.14 7.36
CA SER A 117 -3.62 -12.09 6.49
C SER A 117 -3.29 -11.79 5.03
N VAL A 118 -2.12 -11.22 4.73
CA VAL A 118 -1.78 -10.81 3.36
C VAL A 118 -1.19 -11.98 2.57
N ASN A 119 -1.70 -12.16 1.35
CA ASN A 119 -1.19 -13.15 0.41
C ASN A 119 -0.16 -12.57 -0.54
N TYR A 120 -0.37 -11.33 -0.99
CA TYR A 120 0.48 -10.67 -1.98
C TYR A 120 0.96 -9.32 -1.50
N ILE A 121 2.25 -9.06 -1.69
CA ILE A 121 2.86 -7.77 -1.42
C ILE A 121 3.26 -7.14 -2.74
N VAL A 122 2.78 -5.92 -2.98
CA VAL A 122 3.10 -5.13 -4.17
C VAL A 122 3.82 -3.86 -3.74
N HIS A 123 5.07 -3.73 -4.17
CA HIS A 123 5.88 -2.55 -3.92
C HIS A 123 5.96 -1.64 -5.13
N MET A 124 5.35 -0.46 -5.06
CA MET A 124 5.40 0.56 -6.11
C MET A 124 5.70 1.96 -5.56
N ALA A 125 6.05 2.07 -4.28
CA ALA A 125 6.38 3.35 -3.68
C ALA A 125 7.77 3.81 -4.13
N ALA A 126 7.81 4.86 -4.94
CA ALA A 126 9.03 5.52 -5.34
C ALA A 126 8.89 7.04 -5.20
N THR A 127 9.99 7.71 -4.88
CA THR A 127 10.10 9.17 -4.98
C THR A 127 10.50 9.51 -6.40
N VAL A 128 9.52 9.95 -7.19
CA VAL A 128 9.77 10.46 -8.54
C VAL A 128 10.03 11.96 -8.43
N ASN A 129 11.30 12.33 -8.29
CA ASN A 129 11.74 13.71 -8.46
C ASN A 129 12.46 13.82 -9.81
N LEU A 130 11.81 14.45 -10.79
CA LEU A 130 12.33 14.59 -12.14
C LEU A 130 13.48 15.61 -12.26
N MET A 131 13.85 16.29 -11.16
CA MET A 131 14.89 17.34 -11.15
C MET A 131 16.20 16.97 -10.42
N ILE A 132 16.34 15.80 -9.78
CA ILE A 132 17.55 15.48 -8.98
C ILE A 132 18.16 14.13 -9.39
N ALA A 133 19.48 14.10 -9.60
CA ALA A 133 20.27 12.90 -9.91
C ALA A 133 20.62 12.06 -8.65
N SER A 134 19.99 10.88 -8.56
CA SER A 134 20.61 9.55 -8.33
C SER A 134 21.34 9.16 -7.03
N LEU A 135 20.95 9.61 -5.83
CA LEU A 135 21.35 8.89 -4.57
C LEU A 135 20.17 8.31 -3.78
N LEU A 136 19.02 8.99 -3.70
CA LEU A 136 17.84 8.51 -2.94
C LEU A 136 17.09 7.33 -3.58
N LEU A 137 17.30 7.05 -4.87
CA LEU A 137 16.65 5.93 -5.56
C LEU A 137 17.19 4.56 -5.10
N TRP A 138 18.47 4.48 -4.71
CA TRP A 138 19.11 3.22 -4.33
C TRP A 138 18.55 2.67 -3.02
N THR A 139 18.25 3.54 -2.05
CA THR A 139 17.63 3.11 -0.79
C THR A 139 16.20 2.63 -1.02
N GLN A 140 15.37 3.34 -1.80
CA GLN A 140 13.98 2.92 -2.00
C GLN A 140 13.84 1.62 -2.79
N THR A 141 14.63 1.47 -3.87
CA THR A 141 14.46 0.36 -4.81
C THR A 141 15.02 -0.96 -4.28
N LEU A 142 16.09 -0.93 -3.46
CA LEU A 142 16.74 -2.15 -2.94
C LEU A 142 16.38 -2.45 -1.48
N TRP A 143 16.16 -1.43 -0.64
CA TRP A 143 15.90 -1.64 0.79
C TRP A 143 14.51 -2.20 1.04
N VAL A 144 13.47 -1.69 0.37
CA VAL A 144 12.09 -2.15 0.65
C VAL A 144 11.85 -3.60 0.24
N PRO A 145 12.35 -4.10 -0.91
CA PRO A 145 12.35 -5.53 -1.19
C PRO A 145 13.12 -6.33 -0.13
N CYS A 146 14.25 -5.82 0.36
CA CYS A 146 14.98 -6.48 1.46
C CYS A 146 14.18 -6.49 2.76
N VAL A 147 13.43 -5.43 3.10
CA VAL A 147 12.52 -5.42 4.25
C VAL A 147 11.43 -6.47 4.07
N PHE A 148 10.82 -6.56 2.89
CA PHE A 148 9.80 -7.58 2.62
C PHE A 148 10.34 -9.02 2.66
N LEU A 149 11.52 -9.24 2.10
CA LEU A 149 12.20 -10.55 2.14
C LEU A 149 12.76 -10.90 3.53
N ARG A 150 13.01 -9.90 4.38
CA ARG A 150 13.53 -10.05 5.75
C ARG A 150 12.47 -9.87 6.83
N LEU A 151 11.18 -9.67 6.49
CA LEU A 151 10.08 -9.75 7.46
C LEU A 151 10.08 -11.18 8.00
N PRO A 152 10.65 -11.44 9.19
CA PRO A 152 10.65 -12.78 9.73
C PRO A 152 9.21 -13.05 10.19
N ARG A 153 8.77 -14.31 10.15
CA ARG A 153 7.51 -14.70 10.80
C ARG A 153 7.53 -14.50 12.33
N ASN A 154 8.61 -13.97 12.90
CA ASN A 154 8.79 -13.76 14.32
C ASN A 154 9.49 -12.42 14.63
N VAL A 155 9.02 -11.70 15.65
CA VAL A 155 9.25 -10.26 15.88
C VAL A 155 10.54 -9.95 16.68
N GLU A 156 11.29 -10.95 17.15
CA GLU A 156 12.37 -10.72 18.14
C GLU A 156 13.78 -10.42 17.58
N SER A 157 14.06 -10.62 16.29
CA SER A 157 15.43 -10.53 15.76
C SER A 157 15.89 -9.14 15.29
N TRP A 158 15.16 -8.07 15.63
CA TRP A 158 15.34 -6.73 15.01
C TRP A 158 16.45 -5.86 15.61
N ARG A 159 17.02 -6.21 16.77
CA ARG A 159 17.90 -5.30 17.53
C ARG A 159 19.38 -5.17 17.11
N PRO A 160 20.08 -6.13 16.45
CA PRO A 160 21.53 -5.97 16.25
C PRO A 160 22.00 -5.17 15.02
N TRP A 161 21.14 -4.86 14.04
CA TRP A 161 21.62 -4.46 12.70
C TRP A 161 21.57 -2.96 12.38
N PHE A 162 20.97 -2.14 13.26
CA PHE A 162 20.84 -0.69 13.07
C PHE A 162 22.17 0.07 13.09
N THR A 163 23.20 -0.50 13.71
CA THR A 163 24.52 0.12 13.83
C THR A 163 25.36 0.00 12.54
N PHE A 164 25.04 -0.93 11.64
CA PHE A 164 25.90 -1.22 10.48
C PHE A 164 25.66 -0.27 9.28
N LEU A 165 24.46 0.30 9.16
CA LEU A 165 24.10 1.20 8.04
C LEU A 165 24.27 2.69 8.35
N ARG A 166 24.65 3.06 9.59
CA ARG A 166 25.08 4.44 9.93
C ARG A 166 26.60 4.64 9.81
N ALA A 167 27.35 3.59 9.44
CA ALA A 167 28.81 3.60 9.35
C ALA A 167 29.33 3.44 7.90
N MET A 168 28.45 3.51 6.90
CA MET A 168 28.77 3.66 5.48
C MET A 168 28.08 4.91 4.93
#